data_AF-A0A2U1KGZ2-F1
#
_entry.id   AF-A0A2U1KGZ2-F1
#
_cell.length_a   1.000
_cell.length_b   1.000
_cell.length_c   1.000
_cell.angle_alpha   90.00
_cell.angle_beta   90.00
_cell.angle_gamma   90.00
#
_symmetry.space_group_name_H-M   'P 1'
#
loop_
_entity.id
_entity.type
_entity.pdbx_description
1 polymer ?
#
loop_
_entity_poly.entity_id
_entity_poly.type
_entity_poly.pdbx_seq_one_letter_code
_entity_poly.pdbx_strand_id
1 'polypeptide(L)'
;MTSDPSVSTTEEVAKTVDEAEVETDEQVAFSLQEKEEKKVHGELMLAIIDADEVLQAKVAKLYEDKTLSKDDRVQRLADLINARSQEVELADL
;
A
#
# COMPACT_ATOMS: atom_id res chain seq x y z
N MET A 1 52.90 13.15 -60.33
CA MET A 1 53.70 12.30 -59.42
C MET A 1 53.30 12.69 -58.01
N THR A 2 52.16 12.18 -57.53
CA THR A 2 52.01 11.01 -56.62
C THR A 2 52.47 11.32 -55.20
N SER A 3 51.52 11.46 -54.26
CA SER A 3 51.31 10.51 -53.15
C SER A 3 50.22 11.06 -52.21
N ASP A 4 49.04 10.45 -52.23
CA ASP A 4 48.22 10.35 -51.02
C ASP A 4 48.93 9.43 -50.04
N PRO A 5 48.83 9.71 -48.73
CA PRO A 5 48.37 8.62 -47.88
C PRO A 5 47.43 9.06 -46.76
N SER A 6 46.42 8.20 -46.58
CA SER A 6 45.84 7.79 -45.30
C SER A 6 44.90 8.76 -44.59
N VAL A 7 43.61 8.51 -44.81
CA VAL A 7 42.64 8.43 -43.73
C VAL A 7 43.30 7.75 -42.52
N SER A 8 43.35 8.43 -41.38
CA SER A 8 43.52 7.78 -40.09
C SER A 8 42.37 8.26 -39.22
N THR A 9 41.27 7.52 -39.31
CA THR A 9 40.13 7.60 -38.41
C THR A 9 40.64 7.20 -37.03
N THR A 10 40.94 8.18 -36.18
CA THR A 10 41.14 7.89 -34.76
C THR A 10 39.76 7.73 -34.13
N GLU A 11 39.31 6.49 -34.19
CA GLU A 11 38.32 5.89 -33.31
C GLU A 11 38.77 6.10 -31.86
N GLU A 12 38.22 7.11 -31.19
CA GLU A 12 38.21 7.16 -29.72
C GLU A 12 36.77 6.94 -29.30
N VAL A 13 36.47 5.65 -29.23
CA VAL A 13 35.55 4.96 -28.33
C VAL A 13 34.72 5.92 -27.46
N ALA A 14 33.43 6.02 -27.79
CA ALA A 14 32.43 6.44 -26.82
C ALA A 14 32.55 5.52 -25.60
N LYS A 15 33.16 6.02 -24.52
CA LYS A 15 33.07 5.37 -23.22
C LYS A 15 31.63 5.56 -22.75
N THR A 16 30.75 4.68 -23.21
CA THR A 16 29.48 4.42 -22.53
C THR A 16 29.88 3.90 -21.17
N VAL A 17 29.83 4.80 -20.17
CA VAL A 17 29.76 4.38 -18.77
C VAL A 17 28.47 3.59 -18.70
N ASP A 18 28.62 2.28 -18.76
CA ASP A 18 27.57 1.34 -18.44
C ASP A 18 27.32 1.56 -16.94
N GLU A 19 26.36 2.42 -16.62
CA GLU A 19 25.76 2.52 -15.31
C GLU A 19 25.03 1.18 -15.08
N ALA A 20 25.81 0.13 -14.83
CA ALA A 20 25.29 -1.03 -14.15
C ALA A 20 24.85 -0.49 -12.79
N GLU A 21 23.54 -0.27 -12.65
CA GLU A 21 22.87 0.01 -11.38
C GLU A 21 23.18 -1.17 -10.45
N VAL A 22 24.33 -1.11 -9.77
CA VAL A 22 24.68 -2.01 -8.68
C VAL A 22 23.80 -1.56 -7.52
N GLU A 23 22.60 -2.14 -7.45
CA GLU A 23 21.83 -2.17 -6.21
C GLU A 23 22.78 -2.68 -5.13
N THR A 24 23.12 -1.81 -4.18
CA THR A 24 23.96 -2.17 -3.04
C THR A 24 23.17 -3.10 -2.13
N ASP A 25 23.85 -4.00 -1.42
CA ASP A 25 23.19 -4.93 -0.47
C ASP A 25 22.26 -4.20 0.52
N GLU A 26 22.58 -2.93 0.87
CA GLU A 26 21.73 -2.04 1.65
C GLU A 26 20.45 -1.62 0.89
N GLN A 27 20.53 -1.20 -0.38
CA GLN A 27 19.36 -0.84 -1.19
C GLN A 27 18.40 -2.03 -1.41
N VAL A 28 18.97 -3.24 -1.54
CA VAL A 28 18.18 -4.48 -1.64
C VAL A 28 17.46 -4.76 -0.32
N ALA A 29 18.13 -4.62 0.82
CA ALA A 29 17.54 -4.82 2.14
C ALA A 29 16.42 -3.81 2.44
N PHE A 30 16.63 -2.51 2.17
CA PHE A 30 15.60 -1.48 2.29
C PHE A 30 14.38 -1.78 1.41
N SER A 31 14.61 -2.19 0.16
CA SER A 31 13.52 -2.52 -0.77
C SER A 31 12.71 -3.75 -0.34
N LEU A 32 13.33 -4.73 0.31
CA LEU A 32 12.63 -5.90 0.86
C LEU A 32 11.76 -5.52 2.06
N GLN A 33 12.30 -4.71 2.97
CA GLN A 33 11.55 -4.19 4.12
C GLN A 33 10.35 -3.34 3.65
N GLU A 34 10.54 -2.42 2.70
CA GLU A 34 9.45 -1.59 2.17
C GLU A 34 8.35 -2.42 1.50
N LYS A 35 8.72 -3.49 0.77
CA LYS A 35 7.74 -4.42 0.17
C LYS A 35 6.96 -5.18 1.23
N GLU A 36 7.60 -5.60 2.31
CA GLU A 36 6.95 -6.30 3.42
C GLU A 36 5.99 -5.36 4.18
N GLU A 37 6.41 -4.14 4.49
CA GLU A 37 5.57 -3.11 5.12
C GLU A 37 4.34 -2.79 4.25
N LYS A 38 4.53 -2.60 2.95
CA LYS A 38 3.42 -2.38 1.99
C LYS A 38 2.44 -3.55 1.95
N LYS A 39 2.95 -4.78 2.04
CA LYS A 39 2.11 -5.99 2.07
C LYS A 39 1.27 -6.03 3.34
N VAL A 40 1.89 -5.84 4.50
CA VAL A 40 1.20 -5.79 5.81
C VAL A 40 0.15 -4.68 5.82
N HIS A 41 0.48 -3.50 5.29
CA HIS A 41 -0.47 -2.40 5.19
C HIS A 41 -1.69 -2.74 4.29
N GLY A 42 -1.45 -3.41 3.15
CA GLY A 42 -2.53 -3.89 2.29
C GLY A 42 -3.43 -4.92 2.96
N GLU A 43 -2.86 -5.87 3.71
CA GLU A 43 -3.60 -6.85 4.50
C GLU A 43 -4.43 -6.18 5.61
N LEU A 44 -3.87 -5.17 6.28
CA LEU A 44 -4.59 -4.36 7.26
C LEU A 44 -5.77 -3.60 6.64
N MET A 45 -5.59 -2.97 5.47
CA MET A 45 -6.70 -2.31 4.77
C MET A 45 -7.84 -3.27 4.44
N LEU A 46 -7.53 -4.49 3.98
CA LEU A 46 -8.55 -5.50 3.67
C LEU A 46 -9.31 -5.91 4.93
N ALA A 47 -8.61 -6.18 6.03
CA ALA A 47 -9.25 -6.51 7.31
C ALA A 47 -10.17 -5.37 7.81
N ILE A 48 -9.78 -4.11 7.60
CA ILE A 48 -10.62 -2.95 7.93
C ILE A 48 -11.89 -2.93 7.06
N ILE A 49 -11.76 -3.16 5.74
CA ILE A 49 -12.89 -3.19 4.82
C ILE A 49 -13.86 -4.32 5.21
N ASP A 50 -13.36 -5.54 5.43
CA ASP A 50 -14.18 -6.70 5.81
C ASP A 50 -14.96 -6.43 7.10
N ALA A 51 -14.31 -5.82 8.10
CA ALA A 51 -14.96 -5.46 9.36
C ALA A 51 -16.03 -4.36 9.18
N ASP A 52 -15.78 -3.38 8.31
CA ASP A 52 -16.74 -2.32 7.99
C ASP A 52 -17.97 -2.88 7.25
N GLU A 53 -17.80 -3.84 6.35
CA GLU A 53 -18.92 -4.54 5.70
C GLU A 53 -19.80 -5.28 6.72
N VAL A 54 -19.18 -5.96 7.69
CA VAL A 54 -19.89 -6.61 8.79
C VAL A 54 -20.64 -5.58 9.64
N LEU A 55 -20.03 -4.43 9.94
CA LEU A 55 -20.69 -3.34 10.65
C LEU A 55 -21.91 -2.83 9.88
N GLN A 56 -21.77 -2.58 8.57
CA GLN A 56 -22.88 -2.14 7.71
C GLN A 56 -24.04 -3.16 7.73
N ALA A 57 -23.74 -4.46 7.66
CA ALA A 57 -24.75 -5.51 7.74
C ALA A 57 -25.48 -5.54 9.11
N LYS A 58 -24.75 -5.31 10.21
CA LYS A 58 -25.36 -5.19 11.55
C LYS A 58 -26.25 -3.95 11.66
N VAL A 59 -25.82 -2.82 11.12
CA VAL A 59 -26.60 -1.58 11.08
C VAL A 59 -27.86 -1.76 10.24
N ALA A 60 -27.79 -2.40 9.07
CA ALA A 60 -28.97 -2.68 8.25
C ALA A 60 -30.01 -3.50 9.04
N LYS A 61 -29.60 -4.59 9.68
CA LYS A 61 -30.48 -5.42 10.53
C LYS A 61 -31.10 -4.62 11.68
N LEU A 62 -30.32 -3.72 12.29
CA LEU A 62 -30.79 -2.85 13.37
C LEU A 62 -31.93 -1.91 12.91
N TYR A 63 -31.88 -1.43 11.66
CA TYR A 63 -32.94 -0.59 11.08
C TYR A 63 -34.14 -1.39 10.55
N GLU A 64 -33.95 -2.66 10.17
CA GLU A 64 -35.03 -3.58 9.79
C GLU A 64 -35.88 -4.01 11.00
N ASP A 65 -35.30 -4.03 12.20
CA ASP A 65 -36.02 -4.36 13.43
C ASP A 65 -37.01 -3.26 13.82
N LYS A 66 -38.28 -3.55 13.60
CA LYS A 66 -39.43 -2.68 13.92
C LYS A 66 -39.86 -2.76 15.38
N THR A 67 -39.34 -3.72 16.15
CA THR A 67 -39.67 -3.88 17.57
C THR A 67 -38.91 -2.91 18.47
N LEU A 68 -37.80 -2.36 17.96
CA LEU A 68 -37.00 -1.35 18.64
C LEU A 68 -37.64 0.04 18.60
N SER A 69 -37.58 0.73 19.74
CA SER A 69 -37.85 2.17 19.77
C SER A 69 -36.76 2.94 19.03
N LYS A 70 -37.03 4.19 18.68
CA LYS A 70 -36.03 5.05 18.03
C LYS A 70 -34.81 5.28 18.94
N ASP A 71 -35.04 5.50 20.22
CA ASP A 71 -33.98 5.78 21.18
C ASP A 71 -33.10 4.55 21.39
N ASP A 72 -33.72 3.36 21.52
CA ASP A 72 -32.96 2.10 21.63
C ASP A 72 -32.14 1.83 20.35
N ARG A 73 -32.68 2.17 19.18
CA ARG A 73 -31.97 2.03 17.91
C ARG A 73 -30.76 2.96 17.85
N VAL A 74 -30.91 4.22 18.26
CA VAL A 74 -29.81 5.19 18.31
C VAL A 74 -28.74 4.74 19.31
N GLN A 75 -29.14 4.25 20.48
CA GLN A 75 -28.19 3.74 21.48
C GLN A 75 -27.40 2.56 20.94
N ARG A 76 -28.07 1.56 20.36
CA ARG A 76 -27.41 0.38 19.77
C ARG A 76 -26.51 0.74 18.59
N LEU A 77 -26.87 1.75 17.80
CA LEU A 77 -26.01 2.27 16.74
C LEU A 77 -24.74 2.90 17.31
N ALA A 78 -24.87 3.70 18.37
CA ALA A 78 -23.72 4.29 19.05
C ALA A 78 -22.78 3.22 19.62
N ASP A 79 -23.33 2.16 20.21
CA ASP A 79 -22.55 1.04 20.73
C ASP A 79 -21.78 0.32 19.61
N LEU A 80 -22.42 0.08 18.45
CA LEU A 80 -21.78 -0.54 17.29
C LEU A 80 -20.64 0.32 16.72
N ILE A 81 -20.84 1.64 16.61
CA ILE A 81 -19.81 2.56 16.14
C ILE A 81 -18.64 2.62 17.12
N ASN A 82 -18.92 2.72 18.42
CA ASN A 82 -17.88 2.81 19.44
C ASN A 82 -17.03 1.53 19.50
N ALA A 83 -17.68 0.35 19.40
CA ALA A 83 -16.96 -0.92 19.29
C ALA A 83 -16.03 -0.94 18.07
N ARG A 84 -16.50 -0.44 16.92
CA ARG A 84 -15.68 -0.36 15.71
C ARG A 84 -14.52 0.62 15.84
N SER A 85 -14.75 1.79 16.44
CA SER A 85 -13.70 2.78 16.69
C SER A 85 -12.57 2.21 17.54
N GLN A 86 -12.90 1.43 18.57
CA GLN A 86 -11.90 0.75 19.40
C GLN A 86 -11.08 -0.28 18.62
N GLU A 87 -11.71 -1.04 17.72
CA GLU A 87 -11.00 -2.00 16.87
C GLU A 87 -10.04 -1.31 15.88
N VAL A 88 -10.43 -0.14 15.35
CA VAL A 88 -9.57 0.65 14.46
C VAL A 88 -8.41 1.29 15.24
N GLU A 89 -8.66 1.87 16.42
CA GLU A 89 -7.61 2.44 17.27
C GLU A 89 -6.56 1.38 17.70
N LEU A 90 -6.97 0.13 17.91
CA LEU A 90 -6.05 -0.97 18.22
C LEU A 90 -5.20 -1.41 17.02
N ALA A 91 -5.63 -1.12 15.79
CA ALA A 91 -4.94 -1.55 14.59
C ALA A 91 -3.84 -0.56 14.14
N ASP A 92 -3.85 0.67 14.67
CA ASP A 92 -2.86 1.72 14.42
C ASP A 92 -1.71 1.74 15.46
N LEU A 93 -1.69 0.81 16.43
CA LEU A 93 -0.68 0.70 17.50
C LEU A 93 0.35 -0.41 17.25
#